data_AF-A0A4R8DHF1-F1
#
_entry.id   AF-A0A4R8DHF1-F1
#
_cell.length_a   1.000
_cell.length_b   1.000
_cell.length_c   1.000
_cell.angle_alpha   90.00
_cell.angle_beta   90.00
_cell.angle_gamma   90.00
#
_symmetry.space_group_name_H-M   'P 1'
#
loop_
_entity.id
_entity.type
_entity.pdbx_description
1 polymer ?
#
loop_
_entity_poly.entity_id
_entity_poly.type
_entity_poly.pdbx_seq_one_letter_code
_entity_poly.pdbx_strand_id
1 'polypeptide(L)'
;MRLEEFSAVYRPFHDKLYQSFSYKLRVSSYKGNKDDCIRELIQITALETYLKCLDGRSEGYPLTVLIRLTARDVFYDFFNPPKKEPNLVALDYSSYMVNPDPDPYEQLVLREQMDIVRSTVDPISLELLERRVDKIPYQVLSVDYQSTVAAIKAKLHRKRAELRERLTRG
;
A
#
# COMPACT_ATOMS: atom_id res chain seq x y z
N MET A 1 -14.26 -16.94 -10.86
CA MET A 1 -14.66 -16.55 -12.24
C MET A 1 -13.68 -17.18 -13.21
N ARG A 2 -14.13 -17.73 -14.34
CA ARG A 2 -13.21 -18.27 -15.37
C ARG A 2 -12.72 -17.15 -16.31
N LEU A 3 -11.55 -17.34 -16.92
CA LEU A 3 -10.93 -16.32 -17.80
C LEU A 3 -11.78 -16.03 -19.04
N GLU A 4 -12.46 -17.04 -19.58
CA GLU A 4 -13.33 -16.89 -20.75
C GLU A 4 -14.55 -16.01 -20.43
N GLU A 5 -15.15 -16.21 -19.25
CA GLU A 5 -16.29 -15.43 -18.76
C GLU A 5 -15.92 -13.96 -18.57
N PHE A 6 -14.75 -13.71 -17.96
CA PHE A 6 -14.20 -12.36 -17.80
C PHE A 6 -13.97 -11.70 -19.16
N SER A 7 -13.30 -12.41 -20.08
CA SER A 7 -12.91 -11.88 -21.39
C SER A 7 -14.11 -11.50 -22.24
N ALA A 8 -15.19 -12.28 -22.17
CA ALA A 8 -16.45 -12.00 -22.87
C ALA A 8 -17.09 -10.67 -22.42
N VAL A 9 -17.01 -10.36 -21.13
CA VAL A 9 -17.54 -9.10 -20.56
C VAL A 9 -16.57 -7.93 -20.75
N TYR A 10 -15.26 -8.18 -20.71
CA TYR A 10 -14.24 -7.14 -20.80
C TYR A 10 -14.03 -6.63 -22.24
N ARG A 11 -14.04 -7.53 -23.24
CA ARG A 11 -13.74 -7.18 -24.64
C ARG A 11 -14.61 -6.03 -25.18
N PRO A 12 -15.94 -5.95 -24.93
CA PRO A 12 -16.76 -4.81 -25.36
C PRO A 12 -16.41 -3.47 -24.69
N PHE A 13 -15.60 -3.47 -23.62
CA PHE A 13 -15.15 -2.25 -22.95
C PHE A 13 -13.85 -1.69 -23.52
N HIS A 14 -13.13 -2.42 -24.38
CA HIS A 14 -11.85 -1.97 -24.95
C HIS A 14 -11.96 -0.57 -25.58
N ASP A 15 -12.92 -0.38 -26.51
CA ASP A 15 -13.08 0.90 -27.19
C ASP A 15 -13.51 2.03 -26.24
N LYS A 16 -14.34 1.70 -25.24
CA LYS A 16 -14.81 2.65 -24.22
C LYS A 16 -13.66 3.09 -23.31
N LEU A 17 -12.81 2.15 -22.89
CA LEU A 17 -11.63 2.42 -22.09
C LEU A 17 -10.61 3.21 -22.91
N TYR A 18 -10.42 2.87 -24.18
CA TYR A 18 -9.55 3.60 -25.10
C TYR A 18 -9.96 5.07 -25.22
N GLN A 19 -11.25 5.34 -25.49
CA GLN A 19 -11.78 6.70 -25.55
C GLN A 19 -11.62 7.43 -24.20
N SER A 20 -11.89 6.73 -23.08
CA SER A 20 -11.77 7.30 -21.73
C SER A 20 -10.33 7.71 -21.40
N PHE A 21 -9.35 6.82 -21.58
CA PHE A 21 -7.95 7.10 -21.33
C PHE A 21 -7.39 8.14 -22.30
N SER A 22 -7.80 8.10 -23.57
CA SER A 22 -7.45 9.14 -24.55
C SER A 22 -7.90 10.53 -24.09
N TYR A 23 -9.15 10.66 -23.65
CA TYR A 23 -9.67 11.91 -23.09
C TYR A 23 -8.87 12.34 -21.86
N LYS A 24 -8.64 11.42 -20.92
CA LYS A 24 -7.94 11.72 -19.66
C LYS A 24 -6.47 12.12 -19.89
N LEU A 25 -5.72 11.41 -20.74
CA LEU A 25 -4.35 11.75 -21.12
C LEU A 25 -4.26 13.11 -21.81
N ARG A 26 -5.28 13.45 -22.63
CA ARG A 26 -5.39 14.77 -23.27
C ARG A 26 -5.58 15.86 -22.22
N VAL A 27 -6.50 15.68 -21.27
CA VAL A 27 -6.76 16.66 -20.19
C VAL A 27 -5.53 16.84 -19.30
N SER A 28 -4.83 15.76 -18.96
CA SER A 28 -3.62 15.81 -18.15
C SER A 28 -2.37 16.24 -18.92
N SER A 29 -2.49 16.65 -20.19
CA SER A 29 -1.38 17.13 -21.02
C SER A 29 -0.19 16.17 -21.09
N TYR A 30 -0.48 14.85 -21.17
CA TYR A 30 0.54 13.82 -21.30
C TYR A 30 1.38 14.01 -22.57
N LYS A 31 2.70 13.96 -22.42
CA LYS A 31 3.68 14.25 -23.49
C LYS A 31 4.28 13.01 -24.17
N GLY A 32 4.01 11.80 -23.69
CA GLY A 32 4.55 10.55 -24.25
C GLY A 32 3.71 9.98 -25.41
N ASN A 33 4.04 8.76 -25.84
CA ASN A 33 3.23 8.06 -26.85
C ASN A 33 1.86 7.69 -26.26
N LYS A 34 0.81 8.36 -26.74
CA LYS A 34 -0.55 8.19 -26.22
C LYS A 34 -1.13 6.83 -26.56
N ASP A 35 -0.89 6.30 -27.77
CA ASP A 35 -1.51 5.03 -28.18
C ASP A 35 -0.96 3.86 -27.35
N ASP A 36 0.36 3.78 -27.23
CA ASP A 36 1.03 2.74 -26.44
C ASP A 36 0.63 2.82 -24.96
N CYS A 37 0.62 4.03 -24.39
CA CYS A 37 0.20 4.26 -23.01
C CYS A 37 -1.27 3.84 -22.79
N ILE A 38 -2.18 4.16 -23.72
CA ILE A 38 -3.58 3.75 -23.60
C ILE A 38 -3.70 2.21 -23.64
N ARG A 39 -2.97 1.54 -24.54
CA ARG A 39 -2.97 0.07 -24.63
C ARG A 39 -2.47 -0.55 -23.33
N GLU A 40 -1.40 -0.01 -22.76
CA GLU A 40 -0.85 -0.44 -21.48
C GLU A 40 -1.88 -0.27 -20.34
N LEU A 41 -2.51 0.90 -20.22
CA LEU A 41 -3.54 1.16 -19.21
C LEU A 41 -4.74 0.20 -19.34
N ILE A 42 -5.14 -0.16 -20.56
CA ILE A 42 -6.21 -1.14 -20.80
C ILE A 42 -5.78 -2.54 -20.36
N GLN A 43 -4.53 -2.94 -20.61
CA GLN A 43 -4.03 -4.25 -20.18
C GLN A 43 -3.92 -4.34 -18.65
N ILE A 44 -3.39 -3.31 -18.00
CA ILE A 44 -3.30 -3.23 -16.53
C ILE A 44 -4.71 -3.28 -15.93
N THR A 45 -5.65 -2.51 -16.48
CA THR A 45 -7.06 -2.53 -16.04
C THR A 45 -7.68 -3.93 -16.15
N ALA A 46 -7.38 -4.66 -17.22
CA ALA A 46 -7.88 -6.03 -17.41
C ALA A 46 -7.34 -6.97 -16.34
N LEU A 47 -6.02 -6.93 -16.12
CA LEU A 47 -5.32 -7.76 -15.15
C LEU A 47 -5.83 -7.51 -13.73
N GLU A 48 -5.85 -6.25 -13.29
CA GLU A 48 -6.29 -5.90 -11.94
C GLU A 48 -7.77 -6.21 -11.70
N THR A 49 -8.63 -5.98 -12.69
CA THR A 49 -10.05 -6.31 -12.57
C THR A 49 -10.23 -7.82 -12.42
N TYR A 50 -9.47 -8.61 -13.19
CA TYR A 50 -9.52 -10.07 -13.11
C TYR A 50 -9.02 -10.58 -11.74
N LEU A 51 -7.91 -10.04 -11.22
CA LEU A 51 -7.41 -10.37 -9.88
C LEU A 51 -8.44 -10.03 -8.79
N LYS A 52 -9.08 -8.86 -8.85
CA LYS A 52 -10.16 -8.49 -7.92
C LYS A 52 -11.35 -9.45 -7.97
N CYS A 53 -11.62 -10.07 -9.13
CA CYS A 53 -12.66 -11.10 -9.29
C CYS A 53 -12.25 -12.46 -8.72
N LEU A 54 -10.95 -12.76 -8.62
CA LEU A 54 -10.44 -13.99 -8.03
C LEU A 54 -10.37 -13.89 -6.50
N ASP A 55 -9.99 -12.73 -5.97
CA ASP A 55 -9.79 -12.50 -4.52
C ASP A 55 -11.09 -12.36 -3.72
N GLY A 56 -12.27 -12.47 -4.35
CA GLY A 56 -13.56 -12.25 -3.69
C GLY A 56 -13.84 -10.79 -3.31
N ARG A 57 -12.86 -9.88 -3.47
CA ARG A 57 -12.98 -8.43 -3.23
C ARG A 57 -14.02 -7.74 -4.14
N SER A 58 -14.52 -8.46 -5.13
CA SER A 58 -15.60 -8.05 -6.03
C SER A 58 -17.01 -8.41 -5.52
N GLU A 59 -17.16 -9.07 -4.36
CA GLU A 59 -18.48 -9.46 -3.85
C GLU A 59 -19.41 -8.24 -3.72
N GLY A 60 -20.49 -8.24 -4.50
CA GLY A 60 -21.53 -7.20 -4.50
C GLY A 60 -21.49 -6.21 -5.67
N TYR A 61 -20.43 -6.18 -6.50
CA TYR A 61 -20.37 -5.27 -7.65
C TYR A 61 -20.55 -6.01 -8.99
N PRO A 62 -21.37 -5.48 -9.92
CA PRO A 62 -21.36 -5.95 -11.30
C PRO A 62 -19.97 -5.76 -11.92
N LEU A 63 -19.50 -6.75 -12.70
CA LEU A 63 -18.18 -6.71 -13.36
C LEU A 63 -17.97 -5.44 -14.19
N THR A 64 -19.02 -4.93 -14.81
CA THR A 64 -19.00 -3.67 -15.57
C THR A 64 -18.69 -2.44 -14.72
N VAL A 65 -19.09 -2.44 -13.44
CA VAL A 65 -18.76 -1.39 -12.47
C VAL A 65 -17.33 -1.56 -12.00
N LEU A 66 -16.90 -2.79 -11.73
CA LEU A 66 -15.54 -3.11 -11.31
C LEU A 66 -14.49 -2.71 -12.36
N ILE A 67 -14.79 -2.92 -13.65
CA ILE A 67 -13.94 -2.45 -14.77
C ILE A 67 -13.76 -0.93 -14.73
N ARG A 68 -14.86 -0.18 -14.50
CA ARG A 68 -14.81 1.29 -14.47
C ARG A 68 -14.04 1.82 -13.26
N LEU A 69 -14.23 1.20 -12.09
CA LEU A 69 -13.52 1.57 -10.87
C LEU A 69 -12.03 1.28 -11.01
N THR A 70 -11.67 0.09 -11.49
CA THR A 70 -10.27 -0.27 -11.72
C THR A 70 -9.62 0.61 -12.78
N ALA A 71 -10.30 0.91 -13.89
CA ALA A 71 -9.78 1.85 -14.89
C ALA A 71 -9.51 3.26 -14.31
N ARG A 72 -10.33 3.69 -13.36
CA ARG A 72 -10.13 4.95 -12.65
C ARG A 72 -8.86 4.86 -11.78
N ASP A 73 -8.73 3.83 -10.97
CA ASP A 73 -7.60 3.64 -10.05
C ASP A 73 -6.27 3.55 -10.81
N VAL A 74 -6.21 2.69 -11.84
CA VAL A 74 -5.05 2.53 -12.74
C VAL A 74 -4.61 3.86 -13.34
N PHE A 75 -5.55 4.71 -13.76
CA PHE A 75 -5.20 6.03 -14.29
C PHE A 75 -4.65 6.97 -13.20
N TYR A 76 -5.22 6.95 -11.99
CA TYR A 76 -4.74 7.76 -10.89
C TYR A 76 -3.34 7.34 -10.46
N ASP A 77 -3.07 6.04 -10.40
CA ASP A 77 -1.75 5.50 -10.05
C ASP A 77 -0.72 5.80 -11.13
N PHE A 78 -1.11 5.78 -12.40
CA PHE A 78 -0.23 6.20 -13.50
C PHE A 78 0.18 7.68 -13.40
N PHE A 79 -0.74 8.58 -13.07
CA PHE A 79 -0.46 10.04 -13.01
C PHE A 79 0.10 10.53 -11.68
N ASN A 80 -0.30 9.88 -10.59
CA ASN A 80 0.20 10.13 -9.25
C ASN A 80 0.82 8.84 -8.76
N PRO A 81 1.94 8.40 -9.37
CA PRO A 81 2.65 7.24 -8.86
C PRO A 81 2.91 7.53 -7.37
N PRO A 82 2.53 6.61 -6.46
CA PRO A 82 2.76 6.80 -5.05
C PRO A 82 4.23 7.21 -4.88
N LYS A 83 4.47 8.33 -4.18
CA LYS A 83 5.82 8.86 -3.96
C LYS A 83 6.66 7.77 -3.29
N LYS A 84 7.41 7.00 -4.09
CA LYS A 84 8.36 5.95 -3.71
C LYS A 84 8.04 5.28 -2.37
N GLU A 85 7.33 4.15 -2.40
CA GLU A 85 7.89 2.99 -1.70
C GLU A 85 8.98 2.40 -2.61
N PRO A 86 10.13 1.97 -2.06
CA PRO A 86 11.32 1.71 -2.86
C PRO A 86 11.19 0.43 -3.70
N ASN A 87 11.44 0.58 -5.00
CA ASN A 87 11.87 -0.43 -5.99
C ASN A 87 10.94 -1.63 -6.26
N LEU A 88 10.07 -1.50 -7.26
CA LEU A 88 9.65 -2.64 -8.09
C LEU A 88 10.75 -2.89 -9.13
N VAL A 89 11.60 -3.87 -8.81
CA VAL A 89 12.50 -4.55 -9.76
C VAL A 89 11.63 -5.24 -10.83
N ALA A 90 12.13 -5.26 -12.07
CA ALA A 90 11.53 -5.97 -13.19
C ALA A 90 11.05 -7.39 -12.79
N LEU A 91 9.80 -7.70 -13.15
CA LEU A 91 9.14 -8.97 -12.87
C LEU A 91 9.91 -10.17 -13.42
N ASP A 92 10.65 -10.85 -12.53
CA ASP A 92 11.02 -12.24 -12.67
C ASP A 92 9.90 -13.10 -12.03
N TYR A 93 9.18 -13.84 -12.88
CA TYR A 93 8.04 -14.69 -12.53
C TYR A 93 8.42 -15.89 -11.64
N SER A 94 9.69 -16.07 -11.29
CA SER A 94 10.14 -17.08 -10.33
C SER A 94 9.83 -16.75 -8.86
N SER A 95 9.38 -15.53 -8.55
CA SER A 95 9.10 -15.07 -7.17
C SER A 95 7.66 -15.32 -6.67
N TYR A 96 6.79 -15.94 -7.47
CA TYR A 96 5.41 -16.30 -7.08
C TYR A 96 5.29 -17.55 -6.19
N MET A 97 6.37 -17.94 -5.53
CA MET A 97 6.37 -18.99 -4.52
C MET A 97 6.80 -18.39 -3.19
N VAL A 98 5.93 -18.53 -2.19
CA VAL A 98 6.18 -18.35 -0.75
C VAL A 98 6.05 -16.89 -0.28
N ASN A 99 4.88 -16.54 0.26
CA ASN A 99 4.89 -15.82 1.54
C ASN A 99 5.60 -16.80 2.48
N PRO A 100 6.85 -16.58 2.91
CA PRO A 100 7.34 -17.39 4.00
C PRO A 100 6.50 -16.93 5.17
N ASP A 101 5.83 -17.87 5.84
CA ASP A 101 5.57 -17.66 7.26
C ASP A 101 6.86 -17.05 7.84
N PRO A 102 6.78 -15.91 8.57
CA PRO A 102 7.97 -15.22 9.02
C PRO A 102 8.85 -16.25 9.71
N ASP A 103 10.13 -16.34 9.35
CA ASP A 103 11.03 -17.38 9.86
C ASP A 103 10.81 -17.52 11.38
N PRO A 104 10.47 -18.73 11.90
CA PRO A 104 10.25 -18.92 13.32
C PRO A 104 11.40 -18.36 14.19
N TYR A 105 12.63 -18.35 13.65
CA TYR A 105 13.77 -17.71 14.28
C TYR A 105 13.68 -16.18 14.27
N GLU A 106 13.33 -15.56 13.14
CA GLU A 106 13.08 -14.11 13.08
C GLU A 106 11.92 -13.69 14.00
N GLN A 107 10.87 -14.52 14.12
CA GLN A 107 9.78 -14.28 15.07
C GLN A 107 10.24 -14.38 16.53
N LEU A 108 11.10 -15.34 16.86
CA LEU A 108 11.69 -15.49 18.20
C LEU A 108 12.60 -14.31 18.53
N VAL A 109 13.46 -13.89 17.59
CA VAL A 109 14.34 -12.72 17.74
C VAL A 109 13.51 -11.44 17.91
N LEU A 110 12.45 -11.25 17.10
CA LEU A 110 11.54 -10.11 17.26
C LEU A 110 10.81 -10.14 18.61
N ARG A 111 10.40 -11.32 19.08
CA ARG A 111 9.72 -11.49 20.36
C ARG A 111 10.64 -11.22 21.54
N GLU A 112 11.87 -11.73 21.52
CA GLU A 112 12.90 -11.44 22.54
C GLU A 112 13.29 -9.95 22.53
N GLN A 113 13.44 -9.34 21.35
CA GLN A 113 13.68 -7.90 21.23
C GLN A 113 12.49 -7.07 21.75
N MET A 114 11.25 -7.51 21.49
CA MET A 114 10.05 -6.87 22.03
C MET A 114 9.96 -7.01 23.55
N ASP A 115 10.37 -8.15 24.12
CA ASP A 115 10.40 -8.35 25.56
C ASP A 115 11.48 -7.48 26.23
N ILE A 116 12.65 -7.31 25.59
CA ILE A 116 13.68 -6.34 26.00
C ILE A 116 13.15 -4.91 25.96
N VAL A 117 12.40 -4.54 24.91
CA VAL A 117 11.77 -3.22 24.79
C VAL A 117 10.75 -3.02 25.92
N ARG A 118 9.90 -4.02 26.18
CA ARG A 118 8.87 -4.00 27.23
C ARG A 118 9.43 -3.97 28.65
N SER A 119 10.57 -4.61 28.89
CA SER A 119 11.23 -4.60 30.21
C SER A 119 12.02 -3.30 30.48
N THR A 120 12.34 -2.55 29.43
CA THR A 120 13.25 -1.39 29.50
C THR A 120 12.53 -0.05 29.43
N VAL A 121 11.43 0.00 28.68
CA VAL A 121 10.66 1.22 28.47
C VAL A 121 9.56 1.32 29.52
N ASP A 122 9.42 2.47 30.16
CA ASP A 122 8.31 2.70 31.08
C ASP A 122 6.96 2.53 30.36
N PRO A 123 5.92 1.99 31.03
CA PRO A 123 4.66 1.64 30.38
C PRO A 123 4.01 2.79 29.61
N ILE A 124 4.14 4.02 30.13
CA ILE A 124 3.61 5.24 29.53
C ILE A 124 4.32 5.56 28.21
N SER A 125 5.65 5.41 28.17
CA SER A 125 6.42 5.62 26.93
C SER A 125 6.21 4.52 25.91
N LEU A 126 5.95 3.27 26.35
CA LEU A 126 5.64 2.16 25.47
C LEU A 126 4.28 2.36 24.78
N GLU A 127 3.24 2.67 25.57
CA GLU A 127 1.91 2.98 25.06
C GLU A 127 1.95 4.16 24.07
N LEU A 128 2.73 5.20 24.39
CA LEU A 128 2.91 6.36 23.51
C LEU A 128 3.61 5.99 22.18
N LEU A 129 4.52 5.00 22.19
CA LEU A 129 5.16 4.47 20.99
C LEU A 129 4.18 3.63 20.17
N GLU A 130 3.42 2.74 20.80
CA GLU A 130 2.39 1.89 20.17
C GLU A 130 1.32 2.74 19.49
N ARG A 131 0.76 3.72 20.19
CA ARG A 131 -0.22 4.68 19.63
C ARG A 131 0.33 5.47 18.44
N ARG A 132 1.65 5.68 18.37
CA ARG A 132 2.30 6.31 17.21
C ARG A 132 2.51 5.35 16.05
N VAL A 133 2.69 4.05 16.31
CA VAL A 133 2.67 3.00 15.28
C VAL A 133 1.28 2.92 14.65
N ASP A 134 0.23 3.02 15.46
CA ASP A 134 -1.19 3.12 15.03
C ASP A 134 -1.54 4.45 14.36
N LYS A 135 -0.54 5.28 14.05
CA LYS A 135 -0.65 6.55 13.32
C LYS A 135 -1.53 7.59 14.02
N ILE A 136 -1.76 7.49 15.33
CA ILE A 136 -2.50 8.52 16.09
C ILE A 136 -1.78 9.88 16.00
N PRO A 137 -2.49 10.99 15.66
CA PRO A 137 -1.88 12.31 15.54
C PRO A 137 -1.31 12.84 16.86
N TYR A 138 -0.21 13.60 16.78
CA TYR A 138 0.44 14.19 17.95
C TYR A 138 -0.46 15.15 18.75
N GLN A 139 -1.42 15.79 18.08
CA GLN A 139 -2.39 16.68 18.69
C GLN A 139 -3.33 15.92 19.64
N VAL A 140 -3.76 14.72 19.25
CA VAL A 140 -4.60 13.85 20.10
C VAL A 140 -3.78 13.40 21.31
N LEU A 141 -2.54 12.94 21.09
CA LEU A 141 -1.65 12.53 22.17
C LEU A 141 -1.30 13.68 23.12
N SER A 142 -1.17 14.91 22.62
CA SER A 142 -0.91 16.05 23.51
C SER A 142 -2.07 16.34 24.47
N VAL A 143 -3.31 16.08 24.04
CA VAL A 143 -4.50 16.22 24.88
C VAL A 143 -4.56 15.07 25.90
N ASP A 144 -4.44 13.83 25.44
CA ASP A 144 -4.55 12.63 26.28
C ASP A 144 -3.50 12.60 27.41
N TYR A 145 -2.26 13.04 27.11
CA TYR A 145 -1.16 13.04 28.07
C TYR A 145 -0.94 14.42 28.73
N GLN A 146 -1.87 15.36 28.56
CA GLN A 146 -1.83 16.71 29.14
C GLN A 146 -0.47 17.40 28.97
N SER A 147 0.06 17.35 27.75
CA SER A 147 1.40 17.84 27.42
C SER A 147 1.37 18.69 26.15
N THR A 148 2.49 19.31 25.79
CA THR A 148 2.58 20.04 24.52
C THR A 148 2.95 19.10 23.39
N VAL A 149 2.49 19.38 22.17
CA VAL A 149 2.89 18.62 20.96
C VAL A 149 4.42 18.55 20.82
N ALA A 150 5.12 19.63 21.15
CA ALA A 150 6.57 19.68 21.12
C ALA A 150 7.21 18.73 22.16
N ALA A 151 6.67 18.68 23.38
CA ALA A 151 7.12 17.78 24.42
C ALA A 151 6.89 16.30 24.06
N ILE A 152 5.72 15.97 23.49
CA ILE A 152 5.42 14.61 23.01
C ILE A 152 6.38 14.19 21.90
N LYS A 153 6.65 15.06 20.92
CA LYS A 153 7.62 14.80 19.85
C LYS A 153 9.03 14.58 20.40
N ALA A 154 9.48 15.44 21.32
CA ALA A 154 10.79 15.32 21.94
C ALA A 154 10.91 14.01 22.74
N LYS A 155 9.87 13.64 23.50
CA LYS A 155 9.82 12.39 24.27
C LYS A 155 9.92 11.16 23.35
N LEU A 156 9.15 11.12 22.26
CA LEU A 156 9.20 10.04 21.27
C LEU A 156 10.55 9.95 20.56
N HIS A 157 11.12 11.09 20.17
CA HIS A 157 12.41 11.11 19.50
C HIS A 157 13.52 10.54 20.40
N ARG A 158 13.57 10.99 21.66
CA ARG A 158 14.54 10.47 22.64
C ARG A 158 14.37 8.97 22.87
N LYS A 159 13.13 8.50 23.03
CA LYS A 159 12.85 7.07 23.25
C LYS A 159 13.18 6.21 22.04
N ARG A 160 12.92 6.69 20.82
CA ARG A 160 13.34 6.02 19.58
C ARG A 160 14.86 5.95 19.43
N ALA A 161 15.57 7.03 19.77
CA ALA A 161 17.03 7.05 19.74
C ALA A 161 17.63 6.07 20.77
N GLU A 162 17.10 6.06 21.99
CA GLU A 162 17.49 5.13 23.07
C GLU A 162 17.27 3.66 22.66
N LEU A 163 16.11 3.33 22.10
CA LEU A 163 15.81 1.99 21.62
C LEU A 163 16.71 1.58 20.45
N ARG A 164 16.97 2.49 19.52
CA ARG A 164 17.85 2.24 18.38
C ARG A 164 19.27 1.94 18.83
N GLU A 165 19.82 2.74 19.73
CA GLU A 165 21.17 2.54 20.26
C GLU A 165 21.30 1.17 20.95
N ARG A 166 20.30 0.79 21.75
CA ARG A 166 20.30 -0.51 22.46
C ARG A 166 20.17 -1.70 21.51
N LEU A 167 19.24 -1.65 20.55
CA LEU A 167 19.06 -2.71 19.57
C LEU A 167 20.25 -2.87 18.60
N THR A 168 21.10 -1.85 18.46
CA THR A 168 22.33 -1.93 17.64
C THR A 168 23.58 -2.35 18.43
N ARG A 169 23.55 -2.35 19.77
CA ARG A 169 24.70 -2.68 20.64
C ARG A 169 24.55 -4.00 21.41
N GLY A 170 23.33 -4.54 21.50
CA GLY A 170 23.05 -5.88 22.04
C GLY A 170 23.06 -6.91 20.93
#